data_AF-A0A8J3DCP8-F1
#
_entry.id   AF-A0A8J3DCP8-F1
#
_cell.length_a   1.000
_cell.length_b   1.000
_cell.length_c   1.000
_cell.angle_alpha   90.00
_cell.angle_beta   90.00
_cell.angle_gamma   90.00
#
_symmetry.space_group_name_H-M   'P 1'
#
loop_
_entity.id
_entity.type
_entity.pdbx_description
1 polymer ?
#
loop_
_entity_poly.entity_id
_entity_poly.type
_entity_poly.pdbx_seq_one_letter_code
_entity_poly.pdbx_strand_id
1 'polypeptide(L)'
;MSHNKQLSLVLGKTLFAAAWADGKIQPQEIDCLKDIIFHLPGMDDTAWAELEKYMSSQIDTDERQGLLNELHRMVESDADRDFITQATNRVFMADGVITTEEQQAIREVSYILRKESDALDLNGLSDAIRESLKRRDNAIRKSLRPDEIDKLGQGDRLQLLIILEDRFAEQNIELDISQQEKQRLILFGVLLARVANADEEVAPSEVDVIEKAVATRWNLSPQEASFLTQIAFSEEAQGVDLLRLAREFYEVTTQKERFDALGVLIDVSRADEVIRHIESVTIHEIAEQLKLTQEDISDAMVSALNRENPK
;
A
#
# COMPACT_ATOMS: atom_id res chain seq x y z
N MET A 1 3.91 23.47 6.43
CA MET A 1 3.59 22.05 6.69
C MET A 1 3.29 21.91 8.17
N SER A 2 2.39 21.02 8.58
CA SER A 2 2.21 20.72 10.01
C SER A 2 3.47 20.04 10.57
N HIS A 3 3.77 20.24 11.85
CA HIS A 3 4.91 19.62 12.55
C HIS A 3 4.96 18.10 12.31
N ASN A 4 3.82 17.42 12.50
CA ASN A 4 3.69 15.99 12.28
C ASN A 4 4.02 15.56 10.84
N LYS A 5 3.66 16.35 9.82
CA LYS A 5 3.99 16.05 8.43
C LYS A 5 5.50 16.11 8.18
N GLN A 6 6.17 17.12 8.73
CA GLN A 6 7.63 17.23 8.62
C GLN A 6 8.32 16.10 9.39
N LEU A 7 7.80 15.74 10.56
CA LEU A 7 8.33 14.64 11.36
C LEU A 7 8.22 13.30 10.64
N SER A 8 7.07 13.00 10.03
CA SER A 8 6.87 11.82 9.17
C SER A 8 7.85 11.79 8.00
N LEU A 9 8.08 12.93 7.37
CA LEU A 9 8.97 13.07 6.22
C LEU A 9 10.43 12.79 6.62
N VAL A 10 10.91 13.39 7.70
CA VAL A 10 12.28 13.17 8.20
C VAL A 10 12.45 11.75 8.72
N LEU A 11 11.42 11.16 9.36
CA LEU A 11 11.43 9.75 9.74
C LEU A 11 11.56 8.85 8.52
N GLY A 12 10.77 9.08 7.47
CA GLY A 12 10.83 8.30 6.23
C GLY A 12 12.22 8.36 5.56
N LYS A 13 12.80 9.57 5.46
CA LYS A 13 14.17 9.75 4.96
C LYS A 13 15.20 9.00 5.81
N THR A 14 15.05 9.06 7.13
CA THR A 14 15.95 8.38 8.08
C THR A 14 15.87 6.86 7.96
N LEU A 15 14.68 6.30 7.74
CA LEU A 15 14.51 4.85 7.53
C LEU A 15 15.18 4.38 6.23
N PHE A 16 15.01 5.11 5.12
CA PHE A 16 15.75 4.83 3.88
C PHE A 16 17.26 4.96 4.06
N ALA A 17 17.71 6.03 4.72
CA ALA A 17 19.10 6.27 5.06
C ALA A 17 19.71 5.12 5.86
N ALA A 18 19.00 4.62 6.87
CA ALA A 18 19.44 3.47 7.68
C ALA A 18 19.50 2.17 6.86
N ALA A 19 18.57 1.97 5.92
CA ALA A 19 18.59 0.79 5.04
C ALA A 19 19.76 0.81 4.05
N TRP A 20 20.27 1.99 3.68
CA TRP A 20 21.46 2.18 2.84
C TRP A 20 22.80 2.03 3.59
N ALA A 21 22.83 1.61 4.86
CA ALA A 21 24.03 1.67 5.72
C ALA A 21 25.30 1.04 5.11
N ASP A 22 25.16 -0.10 4.44
CA ASP A 22 26.26 -0.84 3.80
C ASP A 22 26.42 -0.55 2.30
N GLY A 23 25.71 0.46 1.79
CA GLY A 23 25.72 0.86 0.39
C GLY A 23 24.92 -0.06 -0.54
N LYS A 24 24.08 -0.95 0.01
CA LYS A 24 23.19 -1.81 -0.78
C LYS A 24 21.80 -1.86 -0.17
N ILE A 25 20.79 -1.78 -1.02
CA ILE A 25 19.40 -2.06 -0.67
C ILE A 25 18.78 -2.88 -1.80
N GLN A 26 18.06 -3.93 -1.45
CA GLN A 26 17.37 -4.79 -2.40
C GLN A 26 16.04 -4.13 -2.82
N PRO A 27 15.56 -4.34 -4.06
CA PRO A 27 14.25 -3.83 -4.49
C PRO A 27 13.10 -4.18 -3.54
N GLN A 28 13.14 -5.37 -2.93
CA GLN A 28 12.16 -5.84 -1.96
C GLN A 28 12.20 -5.04 -0.65
N GLU A 29 13.41 -4.66 -0.20
CA GLU A 29 13.58 -3.80 0.98
C GLU A 29 13.03 -2.38 0.71
N ILE A 30 13.21 -1.87 -0.52
CA ILE A 30 12.60 -0.61 -0.96
C ILE A 30 11.07 -0.72 -0.94
N ASP A 31 10.50 -1.79 -1.47
CA ASP A 31 9.05 -2.00 -1.47
C ASP A 31 8.49 -2.07 -0.06
N CYS A 32 9.12 -2.80 0.85
CA CYS A 32 8.68 -2.83 2.24
C CYS A 32 8.74 -1.43 2.88
N LEU A 33 9.84 -0.69 2.70
CA LEU A 33 9.99 0.67 3.23
C LEU A 33 8.98 1.65 2.63
N LYS A 34 8.65 1.49 1.35
CA LYS A 34 7.61 2.27 0.69
C LYS A 34 6.24 2.00 1.33
N ASP A 35 5.84 0.75 1.55
CA ASP A 35 4.57 0.42 2.22
C ASP A 35 4.46 1.12 3.59
N ILE A 36 5.54 1.00 4.34
CA ILE A 36 5.73 1.58 5.66
C ILE A 36 5.55 3.11 5.64
N ILE A 37 6.35 3.77 4.82
CA ILE A 37 6.42 5.23 4.79
C ILE A 37 5.12 5.79 4.23
N PHE A 38 4.51 5.09 3.28
CA PHE A 38 3.23 5.48 2.71
C PHE A 38 2.15 5.62 3.79
N HIS A 39 2.23 4.90 4.90
CA HIS A 39 1.23 4.94 5.97
C HIS A 39 1.51 5.96 7.07
N LEU A 40 2.63 6.69 6.98
CA LEU A 40 2.91 7.77 7.92
C LEU A 40 1.89 8.91 7.71
N PRO A 41 1.36 9.50 8.79
CA PRO A 41 0.35 10.54 8.65
C PRO A 41 0.97 11.81 8.06
N GLY A 42 0.18 12.49 7.22
CA GLY A 42 0.64 13.64 6.45
C GLY A 42 1.44 13.28 5.20
N MET A 43 1.58 11.99 4.85
CA MET A 43 2.14 11.56 3.56
C MET A 43 1.12 11.74 2.44
N ASP A 44 1.10 12.96 1.91
CA ASP A 44 0.39 13.30 0.68
C ASP A 44 1.31 13.21 -0.55
N ASP A 45 0.74 13.43 -1.74
CA ASP A 45 1.42 13.36 -3.04
C ASP A 45 2.73 14.18 -3.07
N THR A 46 2.80 15.29 -2.33
CA THR A 46 4.00 16.16 -2.29
C THR A 46 5.09 15.56 -1.40
N ALA A 47 4.73 15.08 -0.20
CA ALA A 47 5.67 14.43 0.70
C ALA A 47 6.21 13.12 0.11
N TRP A 48 5.35 12.36 -0.56
CA TRP A 48 5.72 11.13 -1.25
C TRP A 48 6.72 11.39 -2.39
N ALA A 49 6.42 12.35 -3.27
CA ALA A 49 7.34 12.74 -4.35
C ALA A 49 8.68 13.29 -3.83
N GLU A 50 8.71 13.88 -2.63
CA GLU A 50 9.96 14.28 -2.00
C GLU A 50 10.79 13.07 -1.56
N LEU A 51 10.16 12.05 -0.97
CA LEU A 51 10.82 10.82 -0.53
C LEU A 51 11.34 9.99 -1.70
N GLU A 52 10.61 9.90 -2.81
CA GLU A 52 11.03 9.13 -3.99
C GLU A 52 12.40 9.56 -4.52
N LYS A 53 12.76 10.85 -4.36
CA LYS A 53 14.09 11.37 -4.70
C LYS A 53 15.20 10.71 -3.89
N TYR A 54 14.93 10.35 -2.63
CA TYR A 54 15.86 9.66 -1.72
C TYR A 54 15.84 8.14 -1.88
N MET A 55 14.82 7.57 -2.52
CA MET A 55 14.72 6.12 -2.74
C MET A 55 15.67 5.62 -3.83
N SER A 56 16.03 6.50 -4.78
CA SER A 56 16.79 6.15 -5.99
C SER A 56 18.27 6.55 -5.94
N SER A 57 18.72 7.19 -4.86
CA SER A 57 20.11 7.59 -4.64
C SER A 57 20.71 6.89 -3.42
N GLN A 58 21.96 6.44 -3.57
CA GLN A 58 22.74 5.96 -2.44
C GLN A 58 22.97 7.12 -1.46
N ILE A 59 22.61 6.92 -0.20
CA ILE A 59 22.79 7.91 0.87
C ILE A 59 24.12 7.65 1.56
N ASP A 60 25.03 8.62 1.53
CA ASP A 60 26.34 8.50 2.14
C ASP A 60 26.31 8.66 3.67
N THR A 61 27.40 8.30 4.34
CA THR A 61 27.47 8.32 5.80
C THR A 61 27.20 9.70 6.41
N ASP A 62 27.63 10.77 5.76
CA ASP A 62 27.49 12.14 6.27
C ASP A 62 26.03 12.61 6.15
N GLU A 63 25.38 12.30 5.03
CA GLU A 63 23.96 12.57 4.81
C GLU A 63 23.08 11.77 5.78
N ARG A 64 23.40 10.48 6.00
CA ARG A 64 22.70 9.65 7.00
C ARG A 64 22.77 10.28 8.39
N GLN A 65 23.95 10.72 8.81
CA GLN A 65 24.14 11.38 10.10
C GLN A 65 23.39 12.72 10.17
N GLY A 66 23.35 13.47 9.07
CA GLY A 66 22.58 14.70 8.94
C GLY A 66 21.07 14.50 9.18
N LEU A 67 20.48 13.47 8.55
CA LEU A 67 19.06 13.13 8.68
C LEU A 67 18.70 12.71 10.10
N LEU A 68 19.56 11.96 10.78
CA LEU A 68 19.33 11.59 12.19
C LEU A 68 19.42 12.79 13.13
N ASN A 69 20.39 13.67 12.90
CA ASN A 69 20.52 14.90 13.68
C ASN A 69 19.33 15.83 13.44
N GLU A 70 18.76 15.81 12.23
CA GLU A 70 17.50 16.49 11.92
C GLU A 70 16.32 15.84 12.66
N LEU A 71 16.16 14.52 12.59
CA LEU A 71 15.11 13.78 13.29
C LEU A 71 15.15 14.06 14.80
N HIS A 72 16.34 13.98 15.41
CA HIS A 72 16.53 14.22 16.84
C HIS A 72 16.13 15.65 17.23
N ARG A 73 16.53 16.65 16.44
CA ARG A 73 16.13 18.05 16.66
C ARG A 73 14.63 18.27 16.55
N MET A 74 13.94 17.52 15.70
CA MET A 74 12.49 17.63 15.53
C MET A 74 11.69 16.92 16.62
N VAL A 75 12.29 15.97 17.33
CA VAL A 75 11.65 15.22 18.42
C VAL A 75 11.79 16.03 19.72
N GLU A 76 10.94 17.04 19.84
CA GLU A 76 10.99 18.01 20.94
C GLU A 76 10.17 17.54 22.16
N SER A 77 9.21 16.64 21.97
CA SER A 77 8.25 16.23 23.00
C SER A 77 8.12 14.71 23.16
N ASP A 78 7.57 14.27 24.31
CA ASP A 78 7.18 12.87 24.49
C ASP A 78 6.09 12.44 23.50
N ALA A 79 5.24 13.37 23.05
CA ALA A 79 4.25 13.10 22.00
C ALA A 79 4.91 12.78 20.65
N ASP A 80 6.00 13.46 20.29
CA ASP A 80 6.78 13.16 19.07
C ASP A 80 7.48 11.81 19.18
N ARG A 81 7.99 11.46 20.36
CA ARG A 81 8.60 10.14 20.64
C ARG A 81 7.59 9.02 20.54
N ASP A 82 6.41 9.21 21.13
CA ASP A 82 5.31 8.26 21.05
C ASP A 82 4.80 8.13 19.62
N PHE A 83 4.73 9.24 18.88
CA PHE A 83 4.38 9.24 17.46
C PHE A 83 5.35 8.42 16.62
N ILE A 84 6.66 8.67 16.74
CA ILE A 84 7.66 7.88 15.99
C ILE A 84 7.62 6.42 16.45
N THR A 85 7.50 6.16 17.75
CA THR A 85 7.39 4.78 18.26
C THR A 85 6.15 4.08 17.71
N GLN A 86 5.01 4.77 17.60
CA GLN A 86 3.79 4.21 17.00
C GLN A 86 3.93 4.01 15.49
N ALA A 87 4.52 4.98 14.78
CA ALA A 87 4.86 4.86 13.37
C ALA A 87 5.76 3.64 13.14
N THR A 88 6.84 3.53 13.90
CA THR A 88 7.79 2.41 13.90
C THR A 88 7.16 1.09 14.39
N ASN A 89 6.18 1.11 15.29
CA ASN A 89 5.44 -0.10 15.62
C ASN A 89 4.55 -0.55 14.44
N ARG A 90 3.89 0.38 13.75
CA ARG A 90 3.17 0.06 12.50
C ARG A 90 4.13 -0.52 11.45
N VAL A 91 5.40 -0.10 11.45
CA VAL A 91 6.48 -0.67 10.62
C VAL A 91 6.77 -2.14 10.94
N PHE A 92 6.83 -2.49 12.22
CA PHE A 92 7.28 -3.79 12.69
C PHE A 92 6.15 -4.75 13.13
N MET A 93 4.89 -4.34 13.01
CA MET A 93 3.72 -5.11 13.48
C MET A 93 2.65 -5.37 12.40
N ALA A 94 2.91 -5.00 11.14
CA ALA A 94 1.91 -5.06 10.07
C ALA A 94 1.56 -6.49 9.60
N ASP A 95 2.33 -7.51 9.99
CA ASP A 95 2.00 -8.93 9.74
C ASP A 95 1.20 -9.59 10.89
N GLY A 96 0.90 -8.82 11.95
CA GLY A 96 0.14 -9.27 13.11
C GLY A 96 0.90 -10.14 14.11
N VAL A 97 2.20 -10.42 13.92
CA VAL A 97 2.99 -11.26 14.84
C VAL A 97 4.26 -10.54 15.29
N ILE A 98 4.31 -10.16 16.57
CA ILE A 98 5.50 -9.51 17.13
C ILE A 98 6.57 -10.55 17.50
N THR A 99 7.67 -10.59 16.76
CA THR A 99 8.85 -11.41 17.10
C THR A 99 9.74 -10.74 18.16
N THR A 100 10.60 -11.51 18.82
CA THR A 100 11.47 -10.99 19.90
C THR A 100 12.48 -9.96 19.36
N GLU A 101 12.90 -10.13 18.11
CA GLU A 101 13.84 -9.28 17.41
C GLU A 101 13.17 -8.01 16.86
N GLU A 102 11.92 -8.04 16.40
CA GLU A 102 11.15 -6.83 16.08
C GLU A 102 10.93 -5.97 17.31
N GLN A 103 10.60 -6.59 18.46
CA GLN A 103 10.58 -5.85 19.72
C GLN A 103 11.95 -5.26 20.07
N GLN A 104 13.04 -5.92 19.67
CA GLN A 104 14.38 -5.40 19.91
C GLN A 104 14.69 -4.22 18.98
N ALA A 105 14.33 -4.28 17.70
CA ALA A 105 14.43 -3.18 16.75
C ALA A 105 13.63 -1.95 17.21
N ILE A 106 12.37 -2.17 17.65
CA ILE A 106 11.53 -1.13 18.24
C ILE A 106 12.21 -0.52 19.47
N ARG A 107 12.72 -1.37 20.39
CA ARG A 107 13.42 -0.91 21.59
C ARG A 107 14.67 -0.10 21.25
N GLU A 108 15.43 -0.50 20.24
CA GLU A 108 16.64 0.20 19.80
C GLU A 108 16.30 1.56 19.17
N VAL A 109 15.27 1.63 18.31
CA VAL A 109 14.75 2.91 17.79
C VAL A 109 14.28 3.82 18.93
N SER A 110 13.43 3.31 19.82
CA SER A 110 12.94 4.06 20.97
C SER A 110 14.07 4.49 21.92
N TYR A 111 15.13 3.69 22.05
CA TYR A 111 16.32 4.04 22.84
C TYR A 111 17.13 5.16 22.18
N ILE A 112 17.35 5.09 20.86
CA ILE A 112 18.02 6.11 20.05
C ILE A 112 17.31 7.46 20.15
N LEU A 113 15.97 7.46 20.08
CA LEU A 113 15.15 8.66 20.20
C LEU A 113 15.13 9.27 21.61
N ARG A 114 15.45 8.48 22.63
CA ARG A 114 15.47 8.91 24.04
C ARG A 114 16.85 9.39 24.50
N LYS A 115 17.93 9.01 23.83
CA LYS A 115 19.28 9.36 24.25
C LYS A 115 19.63 10.76 23.72
N GLU A 116 19.99 11.68 24.61
CA GLU A 116 20.66 12.91 24.23
C GLU A 116 22.07 12.56 23.75
N SER A 117 22.35 12.92 22.48
CA SER A 117 23.66 12.99 21.81
C SER A 117 24.85 12.47 22.60
N ASP A 118 25.42 11.35 22.15
CA ASP A 118 26.81 11.32 21.68
C ASP A 118 27.09 9.96 21.03
N ALA A 119 27.42 9.99 19.73
CA ALA A 119 27.68 8.86 18.84
C ALA A 119 26.55 7.81 18.81
N LEU A 120 25.50 8.11 18.07
CA LEU A 120 24.51 7.11 17.64
C LEU A 120 25.22 6.09 16.73
N ASP A 121 25.43 4.87 17.23
CA ASP A 121 25.92 3.77 16.40
C ASP A 121 24.78 3.31 15.48
N LEU A 122 24.88 3.73 14.22
CA LEU A 122 23.90 3.46 13.18
C LEU A 122 23.84 2.00 12.73
N ASN A 123 24.87 1.23 13.04
CA ASN A 123 24.96 -0.15 12.56
C ASN A 123 23.89 -1.03 13.22
N GLY A 124 23.64 -0.84 14.52
CA GLY A 124 22.58 -1.58 15.23
C GLY A 124 21.18 -1.30 14.67
N LEU A 125 20.85 -0.02 14.45
CA LEU A 125 19.59 0.38 13.83
C LEU A 125 19.43 -0.18 12.41
N SER A 126 20.50 -0.16 11.62
CA SER A 126 20.50 -0.69 10.25
C SER A 126 20.25 -2.20 10.23
N ASP A 127 20.98 -2.96 11.05
CA ASP A 127 20.84 -4.41 11.14
C ASP A 127 19.43 -4.80 11.60
N ALA A 128 18.87 -4.07 12.57
CA ALA A 128 17.53 -4.30 13.11
C ALA A 128 16.42 -4.01 12.08
N ILE A 129 16.53 -2.90 11.35
CA ILE A 129 15.60 -2.57 10.25
C ILE A 129 15.67 -3.65 9.18
N ARG A 130 16.88 -4.02 8.74
CA ARG A 130 17.08 -5.00 7.68
C ARG A 130 16.55 -6.38 8.03
N GLU A 131 16.82 -6.88 9.22
CA GLU A 131 16.33 -8.18 9.67
C GLU A 131 14.80 -8.22 9.68
N SER A 132 14.17 -7.13 10.09
CA SER A 132 12.70 -7.00 10.08
C SER A 132 12.14 -6.92 8.65
N LEU A 133 12.76 -6.15 7.75
CA LEU A 133 12.36 -6.08 6.34
C LEU A 133 12.46 -7.46 5.66
N LYS A 134 13.51 -8.23 5.93
CA LYS A 134 13.67 -9.61 5.44
C LYS A 134 12.60 -10.55 5.97
N ARG A 135 12.20 -10.41 7.24
CA ARG A 135 11.16 -11.25 7.83
C ARG A 135 9.79 -10.91 7.27
N ARG A 136 9.48 -9.62 7.09
CA ARG A 136 8.27 -9.17 6.40
C ARG A 136 8.20 -9.76 5.00
N ASP A 137 9.28 -9.67 4.21
CA ASP A 137 9.37 -10.31 2.90
C ASP A 137 9.13 -11.84 3.00
N ASN A 138 9.72 -12.51 3.99
CA ASN A 138 9.50 -13.94 4.23
C ASN A 138 8.07 -14.30 4.69
N ALA A 139 7.40 -13.45 5.46
CA ALA A 139 6.03 -13.65 5.91
C ALA A 139 5.07 -13.51 4.72
N ILE A 140 5.27 -12.49 3.88
CA ILE A 140 4.57 -12.31 2.60
C ILE A 140 4.79 -13.54 1.70
N ARG A 141 6.02 -14.08 1.63
CA ARG A 141 6.31 -15.32 0.88
C ARG A 141 5.62 -16.56 1.44
N LYS A 142 5.40 -16.64 2.76
CA LYS A 142 4.78 -17.82 3.41
C LYS A 142 3.27 -17.88 3.21
N SER A 143 2.62 -16.74 2.99
CA SER A 143 1.22 -16.70 2.56
C SER A 143 1.02 -17.06 1.09
N LEU A 144 2.10 -17.25 0.34
CA LEU A 144 2.10 -17.53 -1.09
C LEU A 144 2.51 -18.99 -1.38
N ARG A 145 2.06 -19.52 -2.52
CA ARG A 145 2.36 -20.89 -2.95
C ARG A 145 3.79 -20.98 -3.50
N PRO A 146 4.48 -22.14 -3.38
CA PRO A 146 5.90 -22.28 -3.74
C PRO A 146 6.28 -21.89 -5.18
N ASP A 147 5.35 -22.01 -6.14
CA ASP A 147 5.49 -21.63 -7.54
C ASP A 147 5.36 -20.11 -7.79
N GLU A 148 4.82 -19.37 -6.83
CA GLU A 148 4.69 -17.91 -6.85
C GLU A 148 5.96 -17.23 -6.29
N ILE A 149 6.75 -17.96 -5.49
CA ILE A 149 7.98 -17.47 -4.83
C ILE A 149 9.08 -17.10 -5.84
N ASP A 150 9.19 -17.82 -6.96
CA ASP A 150 10.20 -17.54 -7.99
C ASP A 150 9.88 -16.26 -8.81
N LYS A 151 8.64 -15.74 -8.72
CA LYS A 151 8.21 -14.49 -9.37
C LYS A 151 8.38 -13.24 -8.49
N LEU A 152 8.68 -13.38 -7.19
CA LEU A 152 8.82 -12.30 -6.19
C LEU A 152 10.04 -11.35 -6.35
N GLY A 153 10.85 -11.56 -7.38
CA GLY A 153 11.97 -10.66 -7.70
C GLY A 153 11.53 -9.26 -8.14
N GLN A 154 10.24 -9.07 -8.41
CA GLN A 154 9.67 -7.90 -9.06
C GLN A 154 8.32 -7.64 -8.37
N GLY A 155 8.05 -6.42 -7.86
CA GLY A 155 6.95 -6.15 -6.94
C GLY A 155 5.55 -6.63 -7.38
N ASP A 156 4.59 -6.68 -6.45
CA ASP A 156 3.27 -7.31 -6.65
C ASP A 156 2.50 -6.78 -7.86
N ARG A 157 2.74 -5.53 -8.28
CA ARG A 157 2.23 -4.95 -9.54
C ARG A 157 2.59 -5.78 -10.75
N LEU A 158 3.81 -6.31 -10.76
CA LEU A 158 4.31 -7.17 -11.83
C LEU A 158 3.73 -8.58 -11.71
N GLN A 159 3.45 -9.06 -10.49
CA GLN A 159 2.79 -10.35 -10.30
C GLN A 159 1.35 -10.34 -10.82
N LEU A 160 0.53 -9.37 -10.43
CA LEU A 160 -0.85 -9.26 -10.90
C LEU A 160 -0.92 -9.03 -12.42
N LEU A 161 0.01 -8.25 -12.97
CA LEU A 161 0.14 -8.11 -14.42
C LEU A 161 0.49 -9.44 -15.10
N ILE A 162 1.46 -10.19 -14.56
CA ILE A 162 1.82 -11.52 -15.10
C ILE A 162 0.63 -12.47 -15.04
N ILE A 163 -0.10 -12.52 -13.91
CA ILE A 163 -1.31 -13.35 -13.77
C ILE A 163 -2.34 -12.98 -14.83
N LEU A 164 -2.59 -11.68 -15.03
CA LEU A 164 -3.50 -11.19 -16.06
C LEU A 164 -3.04 -11.65 -17.45
N GLU A 165 -1.78 -11.41 -17.81
CA GLU A 165 -1.26 -11.73 -19.15
C GLU A 165 -1.24 -13.24 -19.42
N ASP A 166 -0.80 -14.05 -18.45
CA ASP A 166 -0.78 -15.52 -18.56
C ASP A 166 -2.22 -16.04 -18.79
N ARG A 167 -3.19 -15.60 -17.98
CA ARG A 167 -4.59 -16.04 -18.06
C ARG A 167 -5.28 -15.60 -19.35
N PHE A 168 -5.05 -14.37 -19.80
CA PHE A 168 -5.62 -13.87 -21.05
C PHE A 168 -5.02 -14.61 -22.27
N ALA A 169 -3.73 -14.91 -22.24
CA ALA A 169 -3.07 -15.71 -23.28
C ALA A 169 -3.62 -17.15 -23.34
N GLU A 170 -3.90 -17.78 -22.20
CA GLU A 170 -4.52 -19.12 -22.13
C GLU A 170 -5.90 -19.17 -22.79
N GLN A 171 -6.68 -18.09 -22.71
CA GLN A 171 -7.99 -17.97 -23.34
C GLN A 171 -7.93 -17.41 -24.76
N ASN A 172 -6.73 -17.12 -25.28
CA ASN A 172 -6.51 -16.50 -26.59
C ASN A 172 -7.26 -15.16 -26.73
N ILE A 173 -7.32 -14.39 -25.64
CA ILE A 173 -7.92 -13.06 -25.56
C ILE A 173 -6.78 -12.03 -25.57
N GLU A 174 -6.83 -11.08 -26.50
CA GLU A 174 -5.83 -10.02 -26.60
C GLU A 174 -6.44 -8.68 -26.17
N LEU A 175 -5.92 -8.12 -25.07
CA LEU A 175 -6.32 -6.80 -24.59
C LEU A 175 -5.58 -5.72 -25.38
N ASP A 176 -6.31 -4.97 -26.21
CA ASP A 176 -5.79 -3.83 -26.98
C ASP A 176 -5.66 -2.56 -26.13
N ILE A 177 -4.88 -2.66 -25.05
CA ILE A 177 -4.54 -1.55 -24.16
C ILE A 177 -3.05 -1.62 -23.80
N SER A 178 -2.48 -0.47 -23.45
CA SER A 178 -1.07 -0.39 -23.05
C SER A 178 -0.78 -1.22 -21.79
N GLN A 179 0.48 -1.61 -21.60
CA GLN A 179 0.91 -2.32 -20.39
C GLN A 179 0.56 -1.57 -19.09
N GLN A 180 0.70 -0.25 -19.10
CA GLN A 180 0.34 0.59 -17.95
C GLN A 180 -1.16 0.53 -17.66
N GLU A 181 -1.99 0.49 -18.71
CA GLU A 181 -3.44 0.37 -18.55
C GLU A 181 -3.85 -1.04 -18.10
N LYS A 182 -3.18 -2.10 -18.55
CA LYS A 182 -3.38 -3.46 -18.01
C LYS A 182 -3.09 -3.53 -16.51
N GLN A 183 -2.02 -2.88 -16.05
CA GLN A 183 -1.69 -2.80 -14.62
C GLN A 183 -2.79 -2.09 -13.84
N ARG A 184 -3.25 -0.92 -14.32
CA ARG A 184 -4.32 -0.17 -13.67
C ARG A 184 -5.63 -0.96 -13.64
N LEU A 185 -5.93 -1.68 -14.72
CA LEU A 185 -7.11 -2.52 -14.85
C LEU A 185 -7.12 -3.63 -13.80
N ILE A 186 -6.05 -4.41 -13.68
CA ILE A 186 -6.01 -5.52 -12.72
C ILE A 186 -5.99 -5.02 -11.27
N LEU A 187 -5.20 -3.99 -10.95
CA LEU A 187 -5.17 -3.41 -9.60
C LEU A 187 -6.56 -2.91 -9.19
N PHE A 188 -7.26 -2.21 -10.10
CA PHE A 188 -8.62 -1.74 -9.85
C PHE A 188 -9.59 -2.90 -9.66
N GLY A 189 -9.55 -3.91 -10.55
CA GLY A 189 -10.42 -5.08 -10.44
C GLY A 189 -10.25 -5.83 -9.12
N VAL A 190 -9.01 -6.04 -8.67
CA VAL A 190 -8.72 -6.71 -7.39
C VAL A 190 -9.19 -5.89 -6.20
N LEU A 191 -9.04 -4.56 -6.21
CA LEU A 191 -9.57 -3.69 -5.15
C LEU A 191 -11.09 -3.78 -5.04
N LEU A 192 -11.80 -3.81 -6.18
CA LEU A 192 -13.26 -3.98 -6.18
C LEU A 192 -13.66 -5.36 -5.65
N ALA A 193 -12.99 -6.42 -6.11
CA ALA A 193 -13.23 -7.78 -5.66
C ALA A 193 -12.94 -7.95 -4.16
N ARG A 194 -11.96 -7.22 -3.61
CA ARG A 194 -11.64 -7.22 -2.18
C ARG A 194 -12.78 -6.68 -1.32
N VAL A 195 -13.48 -5.64 -1.80
CA VAL A 195 -14.66 -5.10 -1.11
C VAL A 195 -15.81 -6.10 -1.20
N ALA A 196 -16.14 -6.60 -2.39
CA ALA A 196 -17.23 -7.56 -2.58
C ALA A 196 -17.03 -8.89 -1.83
N ASN A 197 -15.78 -9.31 -1.65
CA ASN A 197 -15.44 -10.55 -0.94
C ASN A 197 -15.07 -10.32 0.53
N ALA A 198 -15.31 -9.12 1.08
CA ALA A 198 -14.86 -8.75 2.43
C ALA A 198 -15.48 -9.62 3.53
N ASP A 199 -16.67 -10.17 3.29
CA ASP A 199 -17.40 -11.03 4.23
C ASP A 199 -17.46 -12.51 3.78
N GLU A 200 -16.70 -12.87 2.74
CA GLU A 200 -16.70 -14.18 2.08
C GLU A 200 -18.03 -14.57 1.39
N GLU A 201 -18.98 -13.63 1.23
CA GLU A 201 -20.26 -13.85 0.55
C GLU A 201 -20.46 -12.89 -0.64
N VAL A 202 -19.91 -13.25 -1.81
CA VAL A 202 -20.06 -12.43 -3.02
C VAL A 202 -21.44 -12.60 -3.65
N ALA A 203 -22.20 -11.52 -3.78
CA ALA A 203 -23.49 -11.51 -4.46
C ALA A 203 -23.34 -11.33 -5.98
N PRO A 204 -24.21 -11.96 -6.82
CA PRO A 204 -24.16 -11.77 -8.27
C PRO A 204 -24.33 -10.31 -8.73
N SER A 205 -25.09 -9.51 -7.97
CA SER A 205 -25.27 -8.08 -8.23
C SER A 205 -23.98 -7.29 -8.08
N GLU A 206 -23.11 -7.66 -7.13
CA GLU A 206 -21.80 -7.02 -6.94
C GLU A 206 -20.88 -7.32 -8.11
N VAL A 207 -20.82 -8.60 -8.53
CA VAL A 207 -20.07 -9.03 -9.71
C VAL A 207 -20.52 -8.26 -10.95
N ASP A 208 -21.83 -8.10 -11.16
CA ASP A 208 -22.37 -7.31 -12.27
C ASP A 208 -21.91 -5.85 -12.24
N VAL A 209 -21.81 -5.23 -11.06
CA VAL A 209 -21.32 -3.85 -10.92
C VAL A 209 -19.82 -3.78 -11.25
N ILE A 210 -19.03 -4.74 -10.77
CA ILE A 210 -17.59 -4.83 -11.07
C ILE A 210 -17.38 -4.98 -12.58
N GLU A 211 -18.05 -5.95 -13.22
CA GLU A 211 -17.95 -6.20 -14.66
C GLU A 211 -18.34 -4.95 -15.48
N LYS A 212 -19.43 -4.27 -15.12
CA LYS A 212 -19.86 -3.03 -15.79
C LYS A 212 -18.84 -1.91 -15.61
N ALA A 213 -18.26 -1.76 -14.42
CA ALA A 213 -17.31 -0.70 -14.12
C ALA A 213 -16.02 -0.87 -14.93
N VAL A 214 -15.44 -2.07 -14.95
CA VAL A 214 -14.22 -2.35 -15.72
C VAL A 214 -14.48 -2.30 -17.22
N ALA A 215 -15.62 -2.81 -17.69
CA ALA A 215 -16.02 -2.73 -19.09
C ALA A 215 -16.13 -1.28 -19.58
N THR A 216 -16.82 -0.44 -18.81
CA THR A 216 -17.06 0.96 -19.20
C THR A 216 -15.77 1.77 -19.18
N ARG A 217 -14.92 1.58 -18.17
CA ARG A 217 -13.72 2.40 -17.96
C ARG A 217 -12.58 2.05 -18.92
N TRP A 218 -12.44 0.79 -19.32
CA TRP A 218 -11.40 0.33 -20.27
C TRP A 218 -11.94 -0.07 -21.65
N ASN A 219 -13.23 0.16 -21.92
CA ASN A 219 -13.90 -0.21 -23.18
C ASN A 219 -13.73 -1.70 -23.51
N LEU A 220 -13.87 -2.56 -22.50
CA LEU A 220 -13.77 -4.00 -22.65
C LEU A 220 -15.09 -4.59 -23.15
N SER A 221 -15.00 -5.68 -23.91
CA SER A 221 -16.15 -6.52 -24.22
C SER A 221 -16.70 -7.18 -22.94
N PRO A 222 -17.98 -7.61 -22.94
CA PRO A 222 -18.55 -8.32 -21.80
C PRO A 222 -17.76 -9.58 -21.41
N GLN A 223 -17.19 -10.28 -22.40
CA GLN A 223 -16.38 -11.48 -22.16
C GLN A 223 -15.06 -11.13 -21.46
N GLU A 224 -14.37 -10.09 -21.90
CA GLU A 224 -13.11 -9.62 -21.28
C GLU A 224 -13.36 -9.11 -19.85
N ALA A 225 -14.43 -8.36 -19.64
CA ALA A 225 -14.80 -7.84 -18.32
C ALA A 225 -15.14 -8.96 -17.33
N SER A 226 -15.91 -9.96 -17.77
CA SER A 226 -16.22 -11.11 -16.93
C SER A 226 -14.97 -11.94 -16.62
N PHE A 227 -14.10 -12.15 -17.61
CA PHE A 227 -12.87 -12.91 -17.40
C PHE A 227 -11.88 -12.20 -16.48
N LEU A 228 -11.71 -10.88 -16.62
CA LEU A 228 -10.94 -10.07 -15.68
C LEU A 228 -11.49 -10.20 -14.25
N THR A 229 -12.82 -10.12 -14.11
CA THR A 229 -13.48 -10.20 -12.80
C THR A 229 -13.24 -11.56 -12.15
N GLN A 230 -13.29 -12.65 -12.92
CA GLN A 230 -12.92 -13.99 -12.43
C GLN A 230 -11.46 -14.07 -11.98
N ILE A 231 -10.53 -13.42 -12.69
CA ILE A 231 -9.13 -13.33 -12.26
C ILE A 231 -9.03 -12.53 -10.96
N ALA A 232 -9.77 -11.42 -10.82
CA ALA A 232 -9.75 -10.60 -9.62
C ALA A 232 -10.24 -11.35 -8.37
N PHE A 233 -11.19 -12.28 -8.52
CA PHE A 233 -11.67 -13.15 -7.44
C PHE A 233 -10.82 -14.42 -7.22
N SER A 234 -9.77 -14.65 -8.01
CA SER A 234 -8.95 -15.85 -7.86
C SER A 234 -8.15 -15.82 -6.55
N GLU A 235 -7.83 -17.01 -6.01
CA GLU A 235 -7.06 -17.13 -4.76
C GLU A 235 -5.72 -16.39 -4.84
N GLU A 236 -5.07 -16.41 -6.01
CA GLU A 236 -3.82 -15.70 -6.26
C GLU A 236 -3.96 -14.18 -6.13
N ALA A 237 -5.02 -13.63 -6.71
CA ALA A 237 -5.28 -12.19 -6.65
C ALA A 237 -5.71 -11.75 -5.25
N GLN A 238 -6.53 -12.56 -4.58
CA GLN A 238 -7.00 -12.28 -3.22
C GLN A 238 -5.93 -12.51 -2.14
N GLY A 239 -4.88 -13.27 -2.44
CA GLY A 239 -3.71 -13.49 -1.59
C GLY A 239 -2.75 -12.29 -1.52
N VAL A 240 -2.89 -11.30 -2.42
CA VAL A 240 -2.08 -10.08 -2.40
C VAL A 240 -2.44 -9.21 -1.19
N ASP A 241 -1.42 -8.67 -0.54
CA ASP A 241 -1.58 -7.75 0.60
C ASP A 241 -2.34 -6.48 0.18
N LEU A 242 -3.40 -6.13 0.91
CA LEU A 242 -4.27 -5.01 0.54
C LEU A 242 -3.54 -3.67 0.60
N LEU A 243 -2.65 -3.48 1.59
CA LEU A 243 -1.89 -2.24 1.76
C LEU A 243 -1.00 -2.01 0.54
N ARG A 244 -0.32 -3.06 0.10
CA ARG A 244 0.54 -3.03 -1.09
C ARG A 244 -0.26 -2.78 -2.37
N LEU A 245 -1.40 -3.46 -2.52
CA LEU A 245 -2.29 -3.27 -3.66
C LEU A 245 -2.76 -1.81 -3.80
N ALA A 246 -3.24 -1.21 -2.70
CA ALA A 246 -3.71 0.17 -2.72
C ALA A 246 -2.57 1.17 -2.95
N ARG A 247 -1.38 0.94 -2.38
CA ARG A 247 -0.19 1.76 -2.65
C ARG A 247 0.19 1.70 -4.13
N GLU A 248 0.24 0.53 -4.73
CA GLU A 248 0.57 0.37 -6.14
C GLU A 248 -0.47 1.04 -7.04
N PHE A 249 -1.75 0.93 -6.70
CA PHE A 249 -2.81 1.67 -7.39
C PHE A 249 -2.62 3.18 -7.24
N TYR A 250 -2.25 3.65 -6.05
CA TYR A 250 -1.96 5.06 -5.80
C TYR A 250 -0.80 5.58 -6.68
N GLU A 251 0.31 4.84 -6.81
CA GLU A 251 1.47 5.25 -7.61
C GLU A 251 1.15 5.41 -9.12
N VAL A 252 0.12 4.71 -9.62
CA VAL A 252 -0.25 4.72 -11.05
C VAL A 252 -1.54 5.49 -11.36
N THR A 253 -2.10 6.20 -10.38
CA THR A 253 -3.35 6.97 -10.54
C THR A 253 -3.26 8.39 -10.02
N THR A 254 -4.06 9.27 -10.61
CA THR A 254 -4.26 10.64 -10.14
C THR A 254 -5.27 10.70 -9.00
N GLN A 255 -5.25 11.78 -8.21
CA GLN A 255 -6.22 11.99 -7.12
C GLN A 255 -7.68 11.88 -7.59
N LYS A 256 -8.00 12.44 -8.76
CA LYS A 256 -9.34 12.34 -9.35
C LYS A 256 -9.72 10.90 -9.63
N GLU A 257 -8.82 10.12 -10.22
CA GLU A 257 -9.07 8.72 -10.55
C GLU A 257 -9.22 7.84 -9.31
N ARG A 258 -8.56 8.19 -8.18
CA ARG A 258 -8.75 7.54 -6.88
C ARG A 258 -10.11 7.87 -6.28
N PHE A 259 -10.57 9.12 -6.38
CA PHE A 259 -11.92 9.50 -5.97
C PHE A 259 -12.99 8.80 -6.80
N ASP A 260 -12.81 8.74 -8.13
CA ASP A 260 -13.72 8.01 -9.03
C ASP A 260 -13.74 6.51 -8.67
N ALA A 261 -12.58 5.93 -8.33
CA ALA A 261 -12.47 4.54 -7.87
C ALA A 261 -13.22 4.30 -6.55
N LEU A 262 -13.13 5.22 -5.59
CA LEU A 262 -13.89 5.17 -4.33
C LEU A 262 -15.41 5.15 -4.58
N GLY A 263 -15.88 5.95 -5.53
CA GLY A 263 -17.27 5.93 -5.95
C GLY A 263 -17.73 4.54 -6.40
N VAL A 264 -16.90 3.83 -7.18
CA VAL A 264 -17.21 2.48 -7.64
C VAL A 264 -17.12 1.44 -6.51
N LEU A 265 -16.14 1.54 -5.60
CA LEU A 265 -16.07 0.66 -4.42
C LEU A 265 -17.35 0.73 -3.59
N ILE A 266 -17.89 1.94 -3.41
CA ILE A 266 -19.17 2.16 -2.72
C ILE A 266 -20.34 1.57 -3.52
N ASP A 267 -20.37 1.77 -4.85
CA ASP A 267 -21.43 1.20 -5.69
C ASP A 267 -21.45 -0.33 -5.64
N VAL A 268 -20.27 -0.98 -5.55
CA VAL A 268 -20.14 -2.43 -5.37
C VAL A 268 -20.78 -2.88 -4.06
N SER A 269 -20.37 -2.29 -2.92
CA SER A 269 -20.93 -2.66 -1.59
C SER A 269 -22.44 -2.38 -1.42
N ARG A 270 -23.05 -1.68 -2.39
CA ARG A 270 -24.47 -1.32 -2.37
C ARG A 270 -25.29 -2.10 -3.37
N ALA A 271 -24.65 -2.96 -4.17
CA ALA A 271 -25.31 -3.60 -5.29
C ALA A 271 -26.48 -4.51 -4.88
N ASP A 272 -26.49 -5.00 -3.64
CA ASP A 272 -27.55 -5.81 -3.05
C ASP A 272 -28.45 -5.03 -2.05
N GLU A 273 -28.35 -3.70 -2.03
CA GLU A 273 -29.03 -2.77 -1.11
C GLU A 273 -28.64 -2.92 0.39
N VAL A 274 -27.63 -3.74 0.73
CA VAL A 274 -27.22 -3.99 2.12
C VAL A 274 -25.69 -3.84 2.26
N ILE A 275 -25.24 -2.65 2.66
CA ILE A 275 -23.82 -2.47 3.02
C ILE A 275 -23.54 -3.18 4.35
N ARG A 276 -22.69 -4.20 4.33
CA ARG A 276 -22.26 -4.90 5.53
C ARG A 276 -21.19 -4.08 6.25
N HIS A 277 -21.12 -4.25 7.58
CA HIS A 277 -20.15 -3.51 8.39
C HIS A 277 -18.70 -3.78 7.93
N ILE A 278 -18.38 -5.00 7.54
CA ILE A 278 -17.02 -5.39 7.13
C ILE A 278 -16.62 -4.82 5.77
N GLU A 279 -17.55 -4.73 4.81
CA GLU A 279 -17.33 -4.02 3.53
C GLU A 279 -17.07 -2.54 3.79
N SER A 280 -17.86 -1.91 4.67
CA SER A 280 -17.66 -0.51 5.05
C SER A 280 -16.27 -0.31 5.65
N VAL A 281 -15.84 -1.16 6.59
CA VAL A 281 -14.47 -1.11 7.15
C VAL A 281 -13.43 -1.23 6.04
N THR A 282 -13.58 -2.19 5.11
CA THR A 282 -12.68 -2.41 3.99
C THR A 282 -12.60 -1.18 3.07
N ILE A 283 -13.74 -0.53 2.77
CA ILE A 283 -13.78 0.72 2.00
C ILE A 283 -13.01 1.84 2.71
N HIS A 284 -13.17 1.97 4.03
CA HIS A 284 -12.46 2.99 4.80
C HIS A 284 -10.95 2.72 4.80
N GLU A 285 -10.54 1.46 4.96
CA GLU A 285 -9.12 1.05 4.88
C GLU A 285 -8.53 1.38 3.50
N ILE A 286 -9.22 1.01 2.42
CA ILE A 286 -8.78 1.34 1.06
C ILE A 286 -8.74 2.85 0.86
N ALA A 287 -9.77 3.60 1.27
CA ALA A 287 -9.83 5.05 1.12
C ALA A 287 -8.67 5.76 1.85
N GLU A 288 -8.36 5.33 3.08
CA GLU A 288 -7.21 5.84 3.85
C GLU A 288 -5.89 5.57 3.12
N GLN A 289 -5.73 4.36 2.57
CA GLN A 289 -4.56 4.00 1.78
C GLN A 289 -4.48 4.84 0.50
N LEU A 290 -5.60 5.12 -0.17
CA LEU A 290 -5.65 5.99 -1.35
C LEU A 290 -5.51 7.49 -1.04
N LYS A 291 -5.26 7.85 0.22
CA LYS A 291 -5.12 9.24 0.71
C LYS A 291 -6.37 10.08 0.50
N LEU A 292 -7.54 9.43 0.59
CA LEU A 292 -8.83 10.07 0.56
C LEU A 292 -9.27 10.39 1.99
N THR A 293 -9.87 11.55 2.16
CA THR A 293 -10.32 12.05 3.46
C THR A 293 -11.70 11.48 3.81
N GLN A 294 -12.10 11.63 5.08
CA GLN A 294 -13.47 11.30 5.50
C GLN A 294 -14.53 12.17 4.80
N GLU A 295 -14.16 13.39 4.40
CA GLU A 295 -15.00 14.27 3.59
C GLU A 295 -15.18 13.68 2.18
N ASP A 296 -14.10 13.19 1.56
CA ASP A 296 -14.17 12.51 0.26
C ASP A 296 -15.07 11.26 0.29
N ILE A 297 -15.00 10.47 1.36
CA ILE A 297 -15.89 9.30 1.56
C ILE A 297 -17.34 9.75 1.65
N SER A 298 -17.61 10.79 2.44
CA SER A 298 -18.97 11.32 2.61
C SER A 298 -19.54 11.83 1.29
N ASP A 299 -18.74 12.58 0.52
CA ASP A 299 -19.12 13.11 -0.79
C ASP A 299 -19.33 12.01 -1.84
N ALA A 300 -18.47 10.98 -1.84
CA ALA A 300 -18.63 9.82 -2.70
C ALA A 300 -19.92 9.04 -2.37
N MET A 301 -20.23 8.86 -1.08
CA MET A 301 -21.49 8.23 -0.64
C MET A 301 -22.73 9.03 -1.09
N VAL A 302 -22.70 10.36 -0.93
CA VAL A 302 -23.79 11.24 -1.39
C VAL A 302 -23.94 11.15 -2.91
N SER A 303 -22.83 11.09 -3.64
CA SER A 303 -22.83 10.97 -5.10
C SER A 303 -23.37 9.61 -5.57
N ALA A 304 -23.08 8.52 -4.86
CA ALA A 304 -23.67 7.20 -5.11
C ALA A 304 -25.19 7.18 -4.86
N LEU A 305 -25.66 7.77 -3.74
CA LEU A 305 -27.11 7.89 -3.45
C LEU A 305 -27.89 8.65 -4.53
N ASN A 306 -27.30 9.70 -5.10
CA ASN A 306 -27.93 10.49 -6.16
C ASN A 306 -27.96 9.77 -7.52
N ARG A 307 -27.06 8.81 -7.77
CA ARG A 307 -27.02 8.03 -9.03
C ARG A 307 -28.13 6.98 -9.09
N GLU A 308 -28.53 6.41 -7.96
CA GLU A 308 -29.69 5.51 -7.85
C GLU A 308 -31.04 6.24 -7.93
N ASN A 309 -31.09 7.52 -7.51
CA ASN A 309 -32.31 8.33 -7.54
C ASN A 309 -32.12 9.60 -8.41
N PRO A 310 -32.04 9.47 -9.75
CA PRO A 310 -32.02 10.62 -10.62
C PRO A 310 -33.36 11.36 -10.50
N LYS A 311 -33.31 12.62 -10.02
CA LYS A 311 -34.47 13.53 -10.04
C LYS A 311 -34.94 13.80 -11.46
#